data_AF-A0A0J1JP91-F1
#
_entry.id   AF-A0A0J1JP91-F1
#
_cell.length_a   1.000
_cell.length_b   1.000
_cell.length_c   1.000
_cell.angle_alpha   90.00
_cell.angle_beta   90.00
_cell.angle_gamma   90.00
#
_symmetry.space_group_name_H-M   'P 1'
#
loop_
_entity.id
_entity.type
_entity.pdbx_description
1 polymer ?
#
loop_
_entity_poly.entity_id
_entity_poly.type
_entity_poly.pdbx_seq_one_letter_code
_entity_poly.pdbx_strand_id
1 'polypeptide(L)'
;MSESLVKIWRVEIESHGSLADGIRAMNETLGAKYTNSRVNEWQDGRQKLPKKAARYMLQFVLPQIMKQHNVSNKALREITDEIMGLLPE
;
A
#
# COMPACT_ATOMS: atom_id res chain seq x y z
N MET A 1 -15.86 -6.66 0.08
CA MET A 1 -14.41 -6.94 0.15
C MET A 1 -13.65 -5.69 -0.23
N SER A 2 -13.29 -4.89 0.76
CA SER A 2 -12.32 -3.81 0.60
C SER A 2 -11.67 -3.71 1.96
N GLU A 3 -10.87 -4.71 2.33
CA GLU A 3 -9.86 -4.45 3.34
C GLU A 3 -9.02 -3.31 2.78
N SER A 4 -9.13 -2.12 3.39
CA SER A 4 -8.42 -0.93 2.94
C SER A 4 -6.97 -1.31 2.68
N LEU A 5 -6.42 -0.96 1.50
CA LEU A 5 -5.01 -1.20 1.14
C LEU A 5 -4.06 -0.85 2.29
N VAL A 6 -4.39 0.20 3.04
CA VAL A 6 -3.68 0.66 4.23
C VAL A 6 -3.65 -0.38 5.35
N LYS A 7 -4.75 -1.10 5.58
CA LYS A 7 -4.86 -2.17 6.58
C LYS A 7 -3.97 -3.35 6.20
N ILE A 8 -3.99 -3.79 4.94
CA ILE A 8 -3.14 -4.91 4.48
C ILE A 8 -1.67 -4.50 4.53
N TRP A 9 -1.35 -3.30 4.06
CA TRP A 9 0.01 -2.76 4.15
C TRP A 9 0.50 -2.65 5.59
N ARG A 10 -0.34 -2.21 6.52
CA ARG A 10 0.00 -2.14 7.95
C ARG A 10 0.36 -3.52 8.50
N VAL A 11 -0.50 -4.52 8.28
CA VAL A 11 -0.25 -5.90 8.72
C VAL A 11 1.08 -6.40 8.16
N GLU A 12 1.36 -6.11 6.88
CA GLU A 12 2.61 -6.53 6.25
C GLU A 12 3.84 -5.88 6.90
N ILE A 13 3.82 -4.57 7.06
CA ILE A 13 4.93 -3.84 7.70
C ILE A 13 5.14 -4.31 9.13
N GLU A 14 4.06 -4.52 9.89
CA GLU A 14 4.12 -4.99 11.27
C GLU A 14 4.60 -6.45 11.39
N SER A 15 4.49 -7.25 10.33
CA SER A 15 5.07 -8.60 10.27
C SER A 15 6.60 -8.60 10.12
N HIS A 16 7.16 -7.51 9.59
CA HIS A 16 8.59 -7.35 9.31
C HIS A 16 9.29 -6.34 10.24
N GLY A 17 8.55 -5.64 11.11
CA GLY A 17 9.09 -4.61 11.98
C GLY A 17 8.00 -3.75 12.62
N SER A 18 8.24 -2.44 12.71
CA SER A 18 7.27 -1.50 13.26
C SER A 18 6.61 -0.66 12.17
N LEU A 19 5.34 -0.28 12.39
CA LEU A 19 4.66 0.69 11.54
C LEU A 19 5.42 2.02 11.42
N ALA A 20 6.11 2.44 12.48
CA ALA A 20 6.90 3.66 12.48
C ALA A 20 8.05 3.59 11.46
N ASP A 21 8.71 2.43 11.34
CA ASP A 21 9.75 2.20 10.34
C ASP A 21 9.18 2.17 8.92
N GLY A 22 8.03 1.53 8.71
CA GLY A 22 7.36 1.53 7.41
C GLY A 22 6.91 2.92 6.96
N ILE A 23 6.40 3.75 7.88
CA ILE A 23 6.06 5.15 7.59
C ILE A 23 7.33 5.96 7.26
N ARG A 24 8.44 5.71 7.98
CA ARG A 24 9.73 6.37 7.71
C ARG A 24 10.24 6.02 6.32
N ALA A 25 10.29 4.73 5.97
CA ALA A 25 10.72 4.25 4.66
C ALA A 25 9.82 4.78 3.54
N MET A 26 8.50 4.84 3.75
CA MET A 26 7.56 5.43 2.81
C MET A 26 7.85 6.93 2.60
N ASN A 27 8.09 7.68 3.68
CA ASN A 27 8.40 9.10 3.61
C ASN A 27 9.73 9.36 2.89
N GLU A 28 10.76 8.57 3.16
CA GLU A 28 12.07 8.65 2.48
C GLU A 28 11.93 8.37 0.99
N THR A 29 11.19 7.32 0.62
CA THR A 29 10.96 6.94 -0.79
C THR A 29 10.16 7.99 -1.55
N LEU A 30 9.15 8.58 -0.91
CA LEU A 30 8.22 9.50 -1.55
C LEU A 30 8.61 10.98 -1.40
N GLY A 31 9.67 11.30 -0.65
CA GLY A 31 10.00 12.67 -0.27
C GLY A 31 8.87 13.35 0.52
N ALA A 32 8.18 12.60 1.38
CA ALA A 32 6.99 13.02 2.08
C ALA A 32 7.20 13.11 3.61
N LYS A 33 6.19 13.59 4.34
CA LYS A 33 6.19 13.71 5.81
C LYS A 33 4.86 13.24 6.41
N TYR A 34 4.42 12.05 6.01
CA TYR A 34 3.22 11.42 6.56
C TYR A 34 3.44 11.00 8.01
N THR A 35 2.40 11.13 8.83
CA THR A 35 2.39 10.75 10.24
C THR A 35 1.54 9.50 10.46
N ASN A 36 1.68 8.86 11.61
CA ASN A 36 0.81 7.74 12.00
C ASN A 36 -0.67 8.16 12.03
N SER A 37 -0.99 9.37 12.51
CA SER A 37 -2.36 9.92 12.45
C SER A 37 -2.89 9.97 11.02
N ARG A 38 -2.06 10.44 10.08
CA ARG A 38 -2.45 10.53 8.67
C ARG A 38 -2.72 9.16 8.06
N VAL A 39 -1.92 8.16 8.41
CA VAL A 39 -2.16 6.77 7.99
C VAL A 39 -3.47 6.22 8.59
N ASN A 40 -3.76 6.50 9.86
CA ASN A 40 -5.03 6.13 10.49
C ASN A 40 -6.22 6.80 9.79
N GLU A 41 -6.11 8.09 9.46
CA GLU A 41 -7.15 8.81 8.71
C GLU A 41 -7.44 8.19 7.34
N TRP A 42 -6.41 7.69 6.64
CA TRP A 42 -6.60 6.95 5.38
C TRP A 42 -7.25 5.59 5.58
N GLN A 43 -6.86 4.88 6.64
CA GLN A 43 -7.42 3.57 6.99
C GLN A 43 -8.91 3.68 7.30
N ASP A 44 -9.30 4.71 8.07
CA ASP A 44 -10.68 4.96 8.48
C ASP A 44 -11.52 5.64 7.38
N GLY A 45 -10.92 5.98 6.23
CA GLY A 45 -11.57 6.72 5.15
C GLY A 45 -11.89 8.19 5.49
N ARG A 46 -11.40 8.72 6.60
CA ARG A 46 -11.56 10.13 7.02
C ARG A 46 -10.79 11.09 6.11
N GLN A 47 -9.74 10.61 5.45
CA GLN A 47 -8.98 11.34 4.45
C GLN A 47 -8.72 10.46 3.23
N LYS A 48 -8.67 11.07 2.06
CA LYS A 48 -8.33 10.37 0.82
C LYS A 48 -6.86 9.95 0.84
N LEU A 49 -6.60 8.68 0.54
CA LEU A 49 -5.24 8.16 0.37
C LEU A 49 -4.60 8.80 -0.89
N PRO A 50 -3.47 9.51 -0.77
CA PRO A 50 -2.77 10.05 -1.92
C PRO A 50 -2.27 8.93 -2.84
N LYS A 51 -2.32 9.15 -4.14
CA LYS A 51 -1.94 8.13 -5.14
C LYS A 51 -0.50 7.67 -4.99
N LYS A 52 0.43 8.58 -4.70
CA LYS A 52 1.83 8.22 -4.46
C LYS A 52 1.98 7.25 -3.28
N ALA A 53 1.22 7.46 -2.20
CA ALA A 53 1.19 6.56 -1.06
C ALA A 53 0.51 5.22 -1.40
N ALA A 54 -0.61 5.25 -2.14
CA ALA A 54 -1.27 4.03 -2.62
C ALA A 54 -0.35 3.17 -3.50
N ARG A 55 0.37 3.80 -4.45
CA ARG A 55 1.36 3.14 -5.32
C ARG A 55 2.47 2.49 -4.51
N TYR A 56 3.01 3.20 -3.53
CA TYR A 56 4.01 2.65 -2.61
C TYR A 56 3.46 1.44 -1.86
N MET A 57 2.30 1.57 -1.21
CA MET A 57 1.70 0.48 -0.42
C MET A 57 1.40 -0.77 -1.26
N LEU A 58 0.93 -0.59 -2.51
CA LEU A 58 0.68 -1.70 -3.43
C LEU A 58 1.93 -2.53 -3.75
N GLN A 59 3.11 -1.91 -3.83
CA GLN A 59 4.36 -2.63 -4.12
C GLN A 59 4.71 -3.67 -3.04
N PHE A 60 4.29 -3.44 -1.80
CA PHE A 60 4.49 -4.38 -0.68
C PHE A 60 3.35 -5.38 -0.55
N VAL A 61 2.12 -4.93 -0.82
CA VAL A 61 0.91 -5.76 -0.65
C VAL A 61 0.74 -6.77 -1.80
N LEU A 62 1.09 -6.40 -3.03
CA LEU A 62 0.90 -7.27 -4.19
C LEU A 62 1.67 -8.62 -4.08
N PRO A 63 2.96 -8.66 -3.69
CA PRO A 63 3.68 -9.93 -3.51
C PRO A 63 3.07 -10.86 -2.44
N GLN A 64 2.43 -10.31 -1.41
CA GLN A 64 1.73 -11.08 -0.37
C GLN A 64 0.46 -11.72 -0.92
N ILE A 65 -0.37 -10.93 -1.61
CA ILE A 65 -1.58 -11.41 -2.28
C ILE A 65 -1.21 -12.51 -3.29
N MET A 66 -0.09 -12.36 -4.00
CA MET A 66 0.41 -13.40 -4.91
C MET A 66 0.72 -14.72 -4.22
N LYS A 67 1.44 -14.67 -3.09
CA LYS A 67 1.78 -15.87 -2.32
C LYS A 67 0.53 -16.56 -1.77
N GLN A 68 -0.45 -15.78 -1.32
CA GLN A 68 -1.70 -16.31 -0.78
C GLN A 68 -2.61 -16.94 -1.84
N HIS A 69 -2.60 -16.40 -3.07
CA HIS A 69 -3.47 -16.85 -4.16
C HIS A 69 -2.77 -17.69 -5.24
N ASN A 70 -1.48 -18.01 -5.05
CA ASN A 70 -0.64 -18.79 -5.97
C ASN A 70 -0.64 -18.24 -7.42
N VAL A 71 -0.62 -16.91 -7.56
CA VAL A 71 -0.73 -16.22 -8.85
C VAL A 71 0.66 -15.95 -9.44
N SER A 72 0.82 -16.20 -10.74
CA SER A 72 2.11 -16.00 -11.44
C SER A 72 2.48 -14.51 -11.61
N ASN A 73 3.79 -14.19 -11.63
CA ASN A 73 4.34 -12.84 -11.84
C ASN A 73 3.82 -12.13 -13.10
N LYS A 74 3.46 -12.88 -14.15
CA LYS A 74 2.96 -12.30 -15.41
C LYS A 74 1.56 -11.70 -15.25
N ALA A 75 0.64 -12.45 -14.66
CA ALA A 75 -0.72 -11.98 -14.39
C ALA A 75 -0.73 -10.77 -13.45
N LEU A 76 0.26 -10.67 -12.57
CA LEU A 76 0.36 -9.52 -11.66
C LEU A 76 0.73 -8.22 -12.36
N ARG A 77 1.63 -8.27 -13.35
CA ARG A 77 2.02 -7.06 -14.09
C ARG A 77 0.82 -6.49 -14.84
N GLU A 78 0.02 -7.37 -15.44
CA GLU A 78 -1.23 -7.01 -16.12
C GLU A 78 -2.23 -6.36 -15.15
N ILE A 79 -2.49 -6.97 -13.98
CA ILE A 79 -3.39 -6.42 -12.95
C ILE A 79 -2.85 -5.11 -12.36
N THR A 80 -1.53 -5.01 -12.16
CA THR A 80 -0.90 -3.81 -11.61
C THR A 80 -1.00 -2.66 -12.60
N ASP A 81 -0.69 -2.89 -13.87
CA ASP A 81 -0.80 -1.88 -14.92
C ASP A 81 -2.27 -1.43 -15.10
N GLU A 82 -3.22 -2.36 -14.98
CA GLU A 82 -4.66 -2.06 -15.02
C GLU A 82 -5.11 -1.22 -13.80
N ILE A 83 -4.78 -1.64 -12.57
CA ILE A 83 -5.07 -0.87 -11.35
C ILE A 83 -4.42 0.52 -11.41
N MET A 84 -3.20 0.61 -11.92
CA MET A 84 -2.45 1.86 -12.02
C MET A 84 -3.02 2.81 -13.08
N GLY A 85 -3.59 2.28 -14.16
CA GLY A 85 -4.33 3.03 -15.17
C GLY A 85 -5.72 3.49 -14.71
N LEU A 86 -6.32 2.79 -13.74
CA LEU A 86 -7.63 3.15 -13.15
C LEU A 86 -7.53 4.22 -12.05
N LEU A 87 -6.32 4.57 -11.61
CA LEU A 87 -6.14 5.71 -10.73
C LEU A 87 -6.22 7.00 -11.58
N PRO A 88 -7.16 7.94 -11.30
CA PRO A 88 -7.20 9.22 -12.03
C PRO A 88 -5.87 9.98 -11.84
N GLU A 89 -5.64 11.11 -12.53
CA GLU A 89 -4.43 11.96 -12.34
C GLU A 89 -4.44 12.75 -11.04
#